data_AF-A0A820NUV5-F1
#
_entry.id   AF-A0A820NUV5-F1
#
_cell.length_a   1.000
_cell.length_b   1.000
_cell.length_c   1.000
_cell.angle_alpha   90.00
_cell.angle_beta   90.00
_cell.angle_gamma   90.00
#
_symmetry.space_group_name_H-M   'P 1'
#
loop_
_entity.id
_entity.type
_entity.pdbx_description
1 polymer ?
#
loop_
_entity_poly.entity_id
_entity_poly.type
_entity_poly.pdbx_seq_one_letter_code
_entity_poly.pdbx_strand_id
1 'polypeptide(L)'
;AMFSGRMEVVQDSEGWVLIDRDGKHFDLILNYLRDGTINLPECNQILNELLHEAKFYCIESLIELTEQQLRTRSRKNAGDTDACCKVIMLTSAKELPNIVTTVRKPIVKLAINRHNNKYSYTASSDEMLMKNIELFDKLSIRLHNRILFIKDVTGSEERCC
;
A
#
# COMPACT_ATOMS: atom_id res chain seq x y z
N ALA A 1 3.79 -26.17 -28.18
CA ALA A 1 5.01 -25.39 -27.86
C ALA A 1 5.78 -25.14 -29.15
N MET A 2 6.53 -24.04 -29.26
CA MET A 2 7.21 -23.64 -30.51
C MET A 2 8.10 -24.73 -31.12
N PHE A 3 8.76 -25.54 -30.28
CA PHE A 3 9.64 -26.63 -30.71
C PHE A 3 9.00 -28.03 -30.65
N SER A 4 7.67 -28.13 -30.51
CA SER A 4 6.99 -29.43 -30.48
C SER A 4 6.69 -29.99 -31.88
N GLY A 5 7.23 -29.39 -32.95
CA GLY A 5 6.96 -29.76 -34.35
C GLY A 5 5.53 -29.45 -34.84
N ARG A 6 4.73 -28.74 -34.04
CA ARG A 6 3.32 -28.39 -34.35
C ARG A 6 3.15 -26.95 -34.85
N MET A 7 4.18 -26.13 -34.73
CA MET A 7 4.25 -24.76 -35.24
C MET A 7 5.31 -24.74 -36.34
N GLU A 8 5.00 -24.05 -37.43
CA GLU A 8 6.01 -23.71 -38.43
C GLU A 8 6.97 -22.68 -37.82
N VAL A 9 8.26 -22.94 -37.95
CA VAL A 9 9.32 -22.05 -37.47
C VAL A 9 10.20 -21.73 -38.66
N VAL A 10 10.48 -20.44 -38.85
CA VAL A 10 11.35 -19.99 -39.93
C VAL A 10 12.79 -20.30 -39.52
N GLN A 11 13.48 -21.04 -40.37
CA GLN A 11 14.89 -21.38 -40.18
C GLN A 11 15.73 -20.85 -41.34
N ASP A 12 16.95 -20.42 -41.04
CA ASP A 12 17.92 -20.06 -42.07
C ASP A 12 18.69 -21.29 -42.60
N SER A 13 19.64 -21.05 -43.51
CA SER A 13 20.46 -22.12 -44.12
C SER A 13 21.39 -22.83 -43.13
N GLU A 14 21.66 -22.22 -41.97
CA GLU A 14 22.51 -22.78 -40.92
C GLU A 14 21.69 -23.46 -39.81
N GLY A 15 20.35 -23.39 -39.89
CA GLY A 15 19.41 -24.00 -38.94
C GLY A 15 19.05 -23.12 -37.75
N TRP A 16 19.43 -21.84 -37.76
CA TRP A 16 19.00 -20.88 -36.73
C TRP A 16 17.51 -20.57 -36.89
N VAL A 17 16.84 -20.41 -35.75
CA VAL A 17 15.40 -20.16 -35.70
C VAL A 17 15.16 -18.66 -35.56
N LEU A 18 14.41 -18.09 -36.48
CA LEU A 18 14.01 -16.69 -36.43
C LEU A 18 12.80 -16.51 -35.50
N ILE A 19 12.94 -15.61 -34.54
CA ILE A 19 11.87 -15.19 -33.64
C ILE A 19 11.66 -13.69 -33.84
N ASP A 20 10.49 -13.31 -34.34
CA ASP A 20 10.10 -11.90 -34.56
C ASP A 20 9.59 -11.25 -33.26
N ARG A 21 10.50 -11.16 -32.27
CA ARG A 21 10.25 -10.56 -30.95
C ARG A 21 11.49 -9.81 -30.46
N ASP A 22 11.29 -8.89 -29.53
CA ASP A 22 12.38 -8.21 -28.85
C ASP A 22 13.14 -9.20 -27.93
N GLY A 23 14.45 -9.31 -28.12
CA GLY A 23 15.33 -10.17 -27.34
C GLY A 23 15.58 -9.69 -25.91
N LYS A 24 15.16 -8.47 -25.55
CA LYS A 24 15.44 -7.83 -24.25
C LYS A 24 15.18 -8.69 -23.01
N HIS A 25 14.09 -9.47 -22.99
CA HIS A 25 13.72 -10.33 -21.85
C HIS A 25 13.91 -11.82 -22.13
N PHE A 26 14.50 -12.16 -23.28
CA PHE A 26 14.60 -13.55 -23.72
C PHE A 26 15.58 -14.35 -22.85
N ASP A 27 16.58 -13.71 -22.27
CA ASP A 27 17.47 -14.28 -21.28
C ASP A 27 16.73 -14.82 -20.04
N LEU A 28 15.77 -14.05 -19.52
CA LEU A 28 14.92 -14.45 -18.39
C LEU A 28 14.02 -15.63 -18.75
N ILE A 29 13.44 -15.62 -19.95
CA ILE A 29 12.64 -16.74 -20.48
C ILE A 29 13.48 -18.00 -20.59
N LEU A 30 14.69 -17.90 -21.16
CA LEU A 30 15.60 -19.03 -21.31
C LEU A 30 16.05 -19.59 -19.97
N ASN A 31 16.41 -18.73 -19.01
CA ASN A 31 16.83 -19.17 -17.69
C ASN A 31 15.68 -19.92 -16.99
N TYR A 32 14.45 -19.38 -17.05
CA TYR A 32 13.27 -20.04 -16.51
C TYR A 32 13.03 -21.42 -17.15
N LEU A 33 13.20 -21.56 -18.47
CA LEU A 33 13.05 -22.84 -19.15
C LEU A 33 14.16 -23.86 -18.81
N ARG A 34 15.34 -23.40 -18.36
CA ARG A 34 16.48 -24.26 -18.01
C ARG A 34 16.36 -24.86 -16.61
N ASP A 35 16.05 -24.04 -15.61
CA ASP A 35 16.09 -24.44 -14.20
C ASP A 35 14.75 -24.29 -13.47
N GLY A 36 13.72 -23.73 -14.12
CA GLY A 36 12.41 -23.48 -13.53
C GLY A 36 12.37 -22.30 -12.57
N THR A 37 13.45 -21.54 -12.44
CA THR A 37 13.60 -20.43 -11.52
C THR A 37 13.72 -19.10 -12.26
N ILE A 38 13.16 -18.05 -11.67
CA ILE A 38 13.27 -16.70 -12.21
C ILE A 38 13.26 -15.69 -11.07
N ASN A 39 14.18 -14.73 -11.15
CA ASN A 39 14.17 -13.55 -10.31
C ASN A 39 13.26 -12.52 -10.97
N LEU A 40 12.04 -12.36 -10.44
CA LEU A 40 11.05 -11.47 -11.03
C LEU A 40 11.46 -10.00 -10.84
N PRO A 41 11.48 -9.18 -11.91
CA PRO A 41 11.88 -7.77 -11.84
C PRO A 41 11.03 -6.95 -10.86
N GLU A 42 11.66 -6.03 -10.10
CA GLU A 42 10.96 -5.15 -9.15
C GLU A 42 10.13 -4.05 -9.82
N CYS A 43 10.50 -3.63 -11.03
CA CYS A 43 9.76 -2.64 -11.78
C CYS A 43 8.50 -3.24 -12.42
N ASN A 44 7.33 -2.65 -12.18
CA ASN A 44 6.06 -3.11 -12.75
C ASN A 44 6.02 -3.01 -14.28
N GLN A 45 6.73 -2.04 -14.87
CA GLN A 45 6.81 -1.92 -16.33
C GLN A 45 7.53 -3.13 -16.92
N ILE A 46 8.72 -3.45 -16.42
CA ILE A 46 9.51 -4.61 -16.87
C ILE A 46 8.76 -5.92 -16.59
N LEU A 47 8.06 -6.02 -15.46
CA LEU A 47 7.26 -7.20 -15.12
C LEU A 47 6.08 -7.39 -16.11
N ASN A 48 5.45 -6.31 -16.56
CA ASN A 48 4.43 -6.39 -17.62
C ASN A 48 5.05 -6.76 -18.96
N GLU A 49 6.21 -6.22 -19.33
CA GLU A 49 6.91 -6.61 -20.56
C GLU A 49 7.23 -8.12 -20.55
N LEU A 50 7.75 -8.64 -19.44
CA LEU A 50 7.98 -10.08 -19.24
C LEU A 50 6.70 -10.92 -19.34
N LEU A 51 5.57 -10.42 -18.82
CA LEU A 51 4.28 -11.12 -18.94
C LEU A 51 3.85 -11.29 -20.40
N HIS A 52 4.09 -10.28 -21.25
CA HIS A 52 3.76 -10.37 -22.67
C HIS A 52 4.64 -11.42 -23.37
N GLU A 53 5.93 -11.50 -23.04
CA GLU A 53 6.80 -12.54 -23.57
C GLU A 53 6.38 -13.93 -23.07
N ALA A 54 6.08 -14.10 -21.78
CA ALA A 54 5.62 -15.37 -21.23
C ALA A 54 4.33 -15.87 -21.91
N LYS A 55 3.40 -14.95 -22.24
CA LYS A 55 2.20 -15.23 -23.03
C LYS A 55 2.52 -15.62 -24.47
N PHE A 56 3.44 -14.91 -25.11
CA PHE A 56 3.88 -15.22 -26.48
C PHE A 56 4.50 -16.61 -26.58
N TYR A 57 5.37 -16.98 -25.64
CA TYR A 57 6.00 -18.31 -25.59
C TYR A 57 5.12 -19.40 -24.97
N CYS A 58 3.89 -19.06 -24.56
CA CYS A 58 2.90 -19.95 -23.92
C CYS A 58 3.46 -20.71 -22.70
N ILE A 59 4.15 -20.01 -21.80
CA ILE A 59 4.74 -20.58 -20.59
C ILE A 59 3.79 -20.35 -19.41
N GLU A 60 2.80 -21.23 -19.25
CA GLU A 60 1.68 -21.03 -18.30
C GLU A 60 2.14 -20.77 -16.86
N SER A 61 3.09 -21.56 -16.36
CA SER A 61 3.61 -21.40 -15.01
C SER A 61 4.28 -20.04 -14.78
N LEU A 62 4.93 -19.46 -15.80
CA LEU A 62 5.52 -18.14 -15.71
C LEU A 62 4.47 -17.02 -15.79
N ILE A 63 3.42 -17.22 -16.59
CA ILE A 63 2.27 -16.32 -16.68
C ILE A 63 1.62 -16.20 -15.30
N GLU A 64 1.30 -17.33 -14.68
CA GLU A 64 0.68 -17.38 -13.34
C GLU A 64 1.53 -16.66 -12.28
N LEU A 65 2.84 -16.96 -12.24
CA LEU A 65 3.79 -16.32 -11.31
C LEU A 65 3.82 -14.79 -11.48
N THR A 66 3.88 -14.34 -12.72
CA THR A 66 4.00 -12.92 -13.07
C THR A 66 2.70 -12.16 -12.75
N GLU A 67 1.54 -12.74 -13.07
CA GLU A 67 0.23 -12.17 -12.73
C GLU A 67 0.00 -12.13 -11.21
N GLN A 68 0.44 -13.16 -10.48
CA GLN A 68 0.36 -13.18 -9.01
C GLN A 68 1.21 -12.07 -8.38
N GLN A 69 2.42 -11.83 -8.90
CA GLN A 69 3.26 -10.71 -8.45
C GLN A 69 2.61 -9.37 -8.73
N LEU A 70 2.08 -9.14 -9.93
CA LEU A 70 1.38 -7.90 -10.28
C LEU A 70 0.19 -7.66 -9.35
N ARG A 71 -0.64 -8.68 -9.10
CA ARG A 71 -1.77 -8.58 -8.15
C ARG A 71 -1.32 -8.26 -6.73
N THR A 72 -0.24 -8.89 -6.26
CA THR A 72 0.32 -8.67 -4.93
C THR A 72 0.84 -7.24 -4.78
N ARG A 73 1.50 -6.71 -5.81
CA ARG A 73 1.99 -5.32 -5.84
C ARG A 73 0.85 -4.32 -5.92
N SER A 74 -0.18 -4.56 -6.73
CA SER A 74 -1.36 -3.69 -6.75
C SER A 74 -2.07 -3.64 -5.39
N ARG A 75 -2.12 -4.75 -4.64
CA ARG A 75 -2.63 -4.75 -3.26
C ARG A 75 -1.74 -4.00 -2.27
N LYS A 76 -0.41 -4.11 -2.41
CA LYS A 76 0.54 -3.34 -1.59
C LYS A 76 0.45 -1.83 -1.89
N ASN A 77 0.35 -1.46 -3.17
CA ASN A 77 0.22 -0.07 -3.61
C ASN A 77 -1.14 0.53 -3.23
N ALA A 78 -2.23 -0.25 -3.27
CA ALA A 78 -3.53 0.17 -2.74
C ALA A 78 -3.52 0.35 -1.22
N GLY A 79 -2.61 -0.33 -0.50
CA GLY A 79 -2.32 -0.09 0.91
C GLY A 79 -1.43 1.11 1.19
N ASP A 80 -0.83 1.74 0.16
CA ASP A 80 0.07 2.88 0.28
C ASP A 80 -0.58 4.19 -0.25
N THR A 81 -1.60 4.10 -1.11
CA THR A 81 -2.42 5.26 -1.52
C THR A 81 -3.61 5.53 -0.58
N ASP A 82 -3.88 4.65 0.39
CA ASP A 82 -4.86 4.89 1.46
C ASP A 82 -4.15 5.06 2.82
N ALA A 83 -3.13 5.92 2.86
CA ALA A 83 -2.64 6.51 4.10
C ALA A 83 -3.68 7.48 4.69
N CYS A 84 -4.94 7.05 4.78
CA CYS A 84 -5.95 7.73 5.56
C CYS A 84 -5.60 7.54 7.03
N CYS A 85 -5.16 8.62 7.68
CA CYS A 85 -4.99 8.60 9.12
C CYS A 85 -6.35 8.36 9.78
N LYS A 86 -6.50 7.20 10.43
CA LYS A 86 -7.68 6.89 11.24
C LYS A 86 -7.56 7.55 12.61
N VAL A 87 -8.13 8.74 12.73
CA VAL A 87 -8.32 9.41 14.03
C VAL A 87 -9.66 8.97 14.62
N ILE A 88 -9.65 8.34 15.79
CA ILE A 88 -10.88 7.94 16.49
C ILE A 88 -11.43 9.14 17.26
N MET A 89 -12.71 9.44 17.08
CA MET A 89 -13.43 10.41 17.90
C MET A 89 -14.11 9.69 19.06
N LEU A 90 -13.68 9.93 20.30
CA LEU A 90 -14.36 9.41 21.48
C LEU A 90 -15.53 10.30 21.82
N THR A 91 -16.73 9.74 21.73
CA THR A 91 -17.98 10.43 22.11
C THR A 91 -18.46 10.02 23.51
N SER A 92 -17.89 8.94 24.06
CA SER A 92 -18.21 8.44 25.39
C SER A 92 -16.96 7.94 26.11
N ALA A 93 -16.83 8.30 27.39
CA ALA A 93 -15.70 7.85 28.22
C ALA A 93 -15.66 6.31 28.38
N LYS A 94 -16.79 5.63 28.13
CA LYS A 94 -16.90 4.16 28.19
C LYS A 94 -16.22 3.44 27.02
N GLU A 95 -15.92 4.13 25.92
CA GLU A 95 -15.29 3.54 24.73
C GLU A 95 -13.78 3.34 24.90
N LEU A 96 -13.12 4.21 25.66
CA LEU A 96 -11.67 4.21 25.80
C LEU A 96 -11.10 2.90 26.38
N PRO A 97 -11.67 2.28 27.44
CA PRO A 97 -11.18 1.01 27.95
C PRO A 97 -11.16 -0.10 26.90
N ASN A 98 -12.23 -0.20 26.09
CA ASN A 98 -12.33 -1.21 25.03
C ASN A 98 -11.28 -0.99 23.92
N ILE A 99 -10.99 0.27 23.60
CA ILE A 99 -9.96 0.61 22.59
C ILE A 99 -8.57 0.27 23.13
N VAL A 100 -8.28 0.60 24.40
CA VAL A 100 -6.98 0.33 25.04
C VAL A 100 -6.70 -1.17 25.16
N THR A 101 -7.72 -2.00 25.42
CA THR A 101 -7.52 -3.46 25.49
C THR A 101 -7.36 -4.13 24.12
N THR A 102 -7.95 -3.55 23.07
CA THR A 102 -7.96 -4.13 21.71
C THR A 102 -6.72 -3.72 20.92
N VAL A 103 -6.21 -2.50 21.12
CA VAL A 103 -5.17 -1.90 20.29
C VAL A 103 -3.78 -2.23 20.81
N ARG A 104 -2.91 -2.75 19.93
CA ARG A 104 -1.51 -3.07 20.24
C ARG A 104 -0.51 -1.94 19.91
N LYS A 105 -1.00 -0.84 19.33
CA LYS A 105 -0.18 0.34 18.98
C LYS A 105 -0.15 1.33 20.15
N PRO A 106 0.93 2.11 20.34
CA PRO A 106 0.92 3.25 21.25
C PRO A 106 -0.21 4.23 20.85
N ILE A 107 -0.84 4.84 21.85
CA ILE A 107 -2.01 5.69 21.69
C ILE A 107 -1.66 7.12 22.11
N VAL A 108 -2.00 8.10 21.27
CA VAL A 108 -1.96 9.53 21.60
C VAL A 108 -3.39 10.06 21.64
N LYS A 109 -3.80 10.57 22.80
CA LYS A 109 -5.13 11.14 23.04
C LYS A 109 -5.05 12.66 23.18
N LEU A 110 -5.76 13.40 22.34
CA LEU A 110 -5.99 14.84 22.50
C LEU A 110 -7.29 15.04 23.27
N ALA A 111 -7.19 15.44 24.55
CA ALA A 111 -8.34 15.78 25.38
C ALA A 111 -8.64 17.28 25.31
N ILE A 112 -9.81 17.65 24.79
CA ILE A 112 -10.25 19.04 24.70
C ILE A 112 -11.16 19.35 25.88
N ASN A 113 -10.60 19.90 26.96
CA ASN A 113 -11.36 20.28 28.15
C ASN A 113 -11.78 21.76 28.09
N ARG A 114 -12.92 22.05 27.45
CA ARG A 114 -13.45 23.43 27.35
C ARG A 114 -14.30 23.85 28.57
N HIS A 115 -14.72 22.90 29.40
CA HIS A 115 -15.76 23.07 30.43
C HIS A 115 -15.32 23.92 31.62
N ASN A 116 -14.05 23.88 32.00
CA ASN A 116 -13.60 24.48 33.27
C ASN A 116 -13.16 25.95 33.17
N ASN A 117 -13.29 26.61 32.00
CA ASN A 117 -12.64 27.91 31.78
C ASN A 117 -13.53 28.94 31.07
N LYS A 118 -14.81 29.03 31.46
CA LYS A 118 -15.77 30.02 30.95
C LYS A 118 -15.27 31.48 31.01
N TYR A 119 -14.24 31.80 31.82
CA TYR A 119 -13.70 33.15 31.98
C TYR A 119 -12.16 33.26 31.82
N SER A 120 -11.46 32.19 31.43
CA SER A 120 -9.99 32.14 31.49
C SER A 120 -9.30 32.02 30.13
N TYR A 121 -10.04 31.99 29.03
CA TYR A 121 -9.46 31.93 27.69
C TYR A 121 -9.04 33.32 27.22
N THR A 122 -7.73 33.51 27.12
CA THR A 122 -7.13 34.63 26.40
C THR A 122 -7.04 34.30 24.92
N ALA A 123 -6.91 35.32 24.05
CA ALA A 123 -6.65 35.11 22.62
C ALA A 123 -5.41 34.20 22.39
N SER A 124 -4.36 34.35 23.22
CA SER A 124 -3.18 33.48 23.18
C SER A 124 -3.47 32.02 23.54
N SER A 125 -4.44 31.75 24.43
CA SER A 125 -4.83 30.39 24.80
C SER A 125 -5.54 29.69 23.63
N ASP A 126 -6.37 30.42 22.89
CA ASP A 126 -7.09 29.91 21.71
C ASP A 126 -6.12 29.63 20.55
N GLU A 127 -5.19 30.56 20.26
CA GLU A 127 -4.14 30.32 19.27
C GLU A 127 -3.29 29.09 19.59
N MET A 128 -2.94 28.89 20.86
CA MET A 128 -2.16 27.72 21.29
C MET A 128 -2.96 26.43 21.14
N LEU A 129 -4.27 26.45 21.43
CA LEU A 129 -5.16 25.32 21.19
C LEU A 129 -5.22 24.96 19.70
N MET A 130 -5.38 25.96 18.83
CA MET A 130 -5.41 25.75 17.37
C MET A 130 -4.08 25.18 16.86
N LYS A 131 -2.94 25.69 17.34
CA LYS A 131 -1.60 25.13 17.04
C LYS A 131 -1.47 23.67 17.48
N ASN A 132 -2.00 23.33 18.65
CA ASN A 132 -1.97 21.95 19.15
C ASN A 132 -2.86 21.00 18.33
N ILE A 133 -4.03 21.46 17.88
CA ILE A 133 -4.92 20.70 16.99
C ILE A 133 -4.23 20.47 15.63
N GLU A 134 -3.63 21.52 15.06
CA GLU A 134 -2.89 21.44 13.80
C GLU A 134 -1.70 20.48 13.92
N LEU A 135 -0.93 20.57 15.01
CA LEU A 135 0.18 19.66 15.28
C LEU A 135 -0.31 18.22 15.41
N PHE A 136 -1.41 17.99 16.13
CA PHE A 136 -2.01 16.67 16.26
C PHE A 136 -2.39 16.10 14.89
N ASP A 137 -3.03 16.87 14.03
CA ASP A 137 -3.43 16.43 12.70
C ASP A 137 -2.22 16.15 11.78
N LYS A 138 -1.16 16.96 11.87
CA LYS A 138 0.11 16.68 11.17
C LYS A 138 0.77 15.40 11.67
N LEU A 139 0.78 15.18 12.98
CA LEU A 139 1.35 13.96 13.58
C LEU A 139 0.52 12.73 13.24
N SER A 140 -0.80 12.86 13.19
CA SER A 140 -1.71 11.77 12.86
C SER A 140 -1.44 11.27 11.44
N ILE A 141 -1.29 12.18 10.47
CA ILE A 141 -0.91 11.84 9.10
C ILE A 141 0.48 11.22 9.06
N ARG A 142 1.47 11.81 9.72
CA ARG A 142 2.86 11.35 9.64
C ARG A 142 3.11 9.99 10.30
N LEU A 143 2.34 9.66 11.34
CA LEU A 143 2.57 8.49 12.20
C LEU A 143 1.42 7.48 12.16
N HIS A 144 0.51 7.57 11.17
CA HIS A 144 -0.70 6.74 11.05
C HIS A 144 -0.44 5.22 11.13
N ASN A 145 0.70 4.76 10.62
CA ASN A 145 1.06 3.34 10.67
C ASN A 145 1.56 2.89 12.05
N ARG A 146 2.11 3.81 12.86
CA ARG A 146 2.83 3.49 14.10
C ARG A 146 2.04 3.80 15.37
N ILE A 147 1.23 4.83 15.36
CA ILE A 147 0.53 5.37 16.53
C ILE A 147 -0.96 5.48 16.21
N LEU A 148 -1.80 5.11 17.18
CA LEU A 148 -3.23 5.39 17.11
C LEU A 148 -3.53 6.77 17.70
N PHE A 149 -4.22 7.61 16.94
CA PHE A 149 -4.59 8.96 17.36
C PHE A 149 -6.06 8.99 17.75
N ILE A 150 -6.35 9.62 18.89
CA ILE A 150 -7.69 9.73 19.44
C ILE A 150 -7.99 11.19 19.79
N LYS A 151 -9.10 11.72 19.30
CA LYS A 151 -9.67 13.00 19.72
C LYS A 151 -10.76 12.71 20.73
N ASP A 152 -10.56 13.18 21.95
CA ASP A 152 -11.50 13.00 23.06
C ASP A 152 -12.40 14.23 23.18
N VAL A 153 -13.63 14.06 22.71
CA VAL A 153 -14.69 15.09 22.75
C VAL A 153 -15.69 14.81 23.86
N THR A 154 -15.31 14.01 24.88
CA THR A 154 -16.12 13.78 26.08
C THR A 154 -16.11 15.03 26.95
N GLY A 155 -16.85 16.01 26.45
CA GLY A 155 -17.19 17.24 27.12
C GLY A 155 -18.63 17.21 27.53
N SER A 156 -18.92 17.57 28.77
CA SER A 156 -20.27 17.65 29.32
C SER A 156 -21.21 18.37 28.35
N GLU A 157 -22.41 17.81 28.18
CA GLU A 157 -23.48 18.11 27.22
C GLU A 157 -23.90 19.58 27.05
N GLU A 158 -23.00 20.46 26.64
CA GLU A 158 -23.38 21.76 26.08
C GLU A 158 -22.95 21.79 24.62
N ARG A 159 -23.94 21.51 23.76
CA ARG A 159 -23.89 21.73 22.32
C ARG A 159 -23.28 23.12 22.09
N CYS A 160 -22.07 23.18 21.54
CA CYS A 160 -21.56 24.41 20.95
C CYS A 160 -22.40 24.67 19.69
N CYS A 161 -23.41 25.53 19.82
CA CYS A 161 -24.04 26.23 18.71
C CYS A 161 -23.10 27.30 18.17
#